data_AF-A0A2C8YY40-F1
#
_entry.id   AF-A0A2C8YY40-F1
#
_cell.length_a   1.000
_cell.length_b   1.000
_cell.length_c   1.000
_cell.angle_alpha   90.00
_cell.angle_beta   90.00
_cell.angle_gamma   90.00
#
_symmetry.space_group_name_H-M   'P 1'
#
loop_
_entity.id
_entity.type
_entity.pdbx_description
1 polymer ?
#
loop_
_entity_poly.entity_id
_entity_poly.type
_entity_poly.pdbx_seq_one_letter_code
_entity_poly.pdbx_strand_id
1 'polypeptide(L)'
;MKIFKKMAVLTLSVAFMGAFAQEEGSILGEYGAITVKMLNGKKTALISGTSTETVEISEDVEVDSIYYDRDYSGEWGKPGTLMLPFDFPSGCLSEFGQIYEMTGIAINGTSETWQIDAKQMGSNGEFSANRPYFVRPNKNQINFPAWCAGKTTMKKTVGADTKFKFDNWEFRGMYSYKTWEEGDPDIGRVYGFAAKAKEVDGKQIQQGQFVKVKAGAYIRPFRGYLVYNKSNALTKAGANATIAAIEEDLPSSIEVVFHDEEGTTAIYMLNPRTGEFSTANGWYDMKGRKLDKKPTVKGTYFNNGKKVVIK
;
A
#
# COMPACT_ATOMS: atom_id res chain seq x y z
N MET A 1 -17.13 52.86 1.91
CA MET A 1 -15.86 52.30 2.40
C MET A 1 -16.17 51.23 3.43
N LYS A 2 -16.28 49.95 3.02
CA LYS A 2 -16.56 48.80 3.91
C LYS A 2 -15.39 47.84 3.80
N ILE A 3 -14.67 47.68 4.91
CA ILE A 3 -13.56 46.75 5.09
C ILE A 3 -14.16 45.37 5.41
N PHE A 4 -13.95 44.39 4.53
CA PHE A 4 -14.25 42.98 4.83
C PHE A 4 -12.95 42.21 4.98
N LYS A 5 -12.77 41.63 6.17
CA LYS A 5 -11.88 40.49 6.46
C LYS A 5 -12.17 39.35 5.48
N LYS A 6 -11.13 38.76 4.90
CA LYS A 6 -11.09 37.32 4.59
C LYS A 6 -9.70 36.76 4.85
N MET A 7 -9.64 35.84 5.81
CA MET A 7 -8.56 34.89 6.03
C MET A 7 -8.25 34.18 4.70
N ALA A 8 -7.00 34.25 4.26
CA ALA A 8 -6.48 33.33 3.28
C ALA A 8 -6.22 32.00 3.99
N VAL A 9 -7.06 31.01 3.71
CA VAL A 9 -6.80 29.60 3.98
C VAL A 9 -5.65 29.20 3.06
N LEU A 10 -4.45 29.05 3.64
CA LEU A 10 -3.30 28.51 2.94
C LEU A 10 -3.55 27.01 2.73
N THR A 11 -3.81 26.62 1.49
CA THR A 11 -3.79 25.23 1.05
C THR A 11 -2.35 24.70 1.18
N LEU A 12 -2.10 24.06 2.31
CA LEU A 12 -0.85 23.37 2.64
C LEU A 12 -0.91 21.95 2.03
N SER A 13 -0.57 21.81 0.75
CA SER A 13 -0.53 20.48 0.11
C SER A 13 0.66 20.23 -0.81
N VAL A 14 1.74 21.03 -0.71
CA VAL A 14 3.06 20.76 -1.35
C VAL A 14 4.23 21.17 -0.43
N ALA A 15 3.95 21.62 0.80
CA ALA A 15 4.89 22.47 1.53
C ALA A 15 5.86 21.76 2.49
N PHE A 16 5.68 20.48 2.85
CA PHE A 16 6.46 19.93 3.96
C PHE A 16 7.89 19.48 3.58
N MET A 17 8.09 18.77 2.46
CA MET A 17 9.46 18.50 1.99
C MET A 17 10.11 19.74 1.39
N GLY A 18 9.34 20.66 0.79
CA GLY A 18 9.86 21.97 0.38
C GLY A 18 10.42 22.78 1.56
N ALA A 19 9.74 22.75 2.71
CA ALA A 19 10.19 23.41 3.93
C ALA A 19 11.41 22.72 4.57
N PHE A 20 11.47 21.38 4.61
CA PHE A 20 12.62 20.65 5.16
C PHE A 20 13.82 20.53 4.21
N ALA A 21 13.60 20.60 2.89
CA ALA A 21 14.67 20.71 1.91
C ALA A 21 15.26 22.13 1.88
N GLN A 22 14.47 23.15 2.25
CA GLN A 22 14.93 24.54 2.43
C GLN A 22 15.58 24.83 3.79
N GLU A 23 15.37 24.00 4.83
CA GLU A 23 16.17 24.14 6.07
C GLU A 23 17.64 23.78 5.77
N GLU A 24 18.54 24.74 6.00
CA GLU A 24 19.99 24.59 5.87
C GLU A 24 20.54 23.62 6.93
N GLY A 25 20.37 22.32 6.68
CA GLY A 25 21.00 21.24 7.43
C GLY A 25 22.18 20.64 6.68
N SER A 26 23.30 20.37 7.36
CA SER A 26 24.42 19.66 6.75
C SER A 26 23.99 18.24 6.36
N ILE A 27 24.27 17.85 5.11
CA ILE A 27 24.07 16.49 4.62
C ILE A 27 25.13 15.60 5.28
N LEU A 28 24.68 14.52 5.92
CA LEU A 28 25.53 13.53 6.56
C LEU A 28 25.67 12.24 5.73
N GLY A 29 24.78 12.02 4.76
CA GLY A 29 24.85 10.88 3.85
C GLY A 29 23.68 10.84 2.87
N GLU A 30 23.93 10.24 1.71
CA GLU A 30 22.94 10.04 0.65
C GLU A 30 22.93 8.55 0.27
N TYR A 31 21.72 8.00 0.16
CA TYR A 31 21.48 6.57 -0.06
C TYR A 31 20.38 6.42 -1.12
N GLY A 32 20.56 7.10 -2.26
CA GLY A 32 19.57 7.23 -3.33
C GLY A 32 18.36 8.06 -2.90
N ALA A 33 17.17 7.47 -2.90
CA ALA A 33 15.92 8.15 -2.50
C ALA A 33 15.85 8.57 -1.01
N ILE A 34 16.94 8.43 -0.25
CA ILE A 34 17.06 8.83 1.15
C ILE A 34 18.24 9.78 1.31
N THR A 35 17.99 10.94 1.92
CA THR A 35 19.03 11.87 2.36
C THR A 35 19.01 11.98 3.88
N VAL A 36 20.16 11.84 4.53
CA VAL A 36 20.31 12.05 5.97
C VAL A 36 20.92 13.43 6.21
N LYS A 37 20.24 14.27 7.00
CA LYS A 37 20.69 15.64 7.33
C LYS A 37 20.67 15.89 8.83
N MET A 38 21.48 16.85 9.29
CA MET A 38 21.27 17.48 10.60
C MET A 38 20.19 18.55 10.49
N LEU A 39 19.03 18.32 11.12
CA LEU A 39 17.94 19.29 11.20
C LEU A 39 17.65 19.57 12.66
N ASN A 40 17.76 20.84 13.08
CA ASN A 40 17.47 21.26 14.46
C ASN A 40 18.20 20.41 15.53
N GLY A 41 19.47 20.08 15.28
CA GLY A 41 20.31 19.27 16.17
C GLY A 41 20.04 17.77 16.16
N LYS A 42 19.18 17.28 15.24
CA LYS A 42 18.85 15.85 15.10
C LYS A 42 19.27 15.31 13.74
N LYS A 43 19.85 14.11 13.72
CA LYS A 43 20.11 13.36 12.49
C LYS A 43 18.77 12.84 11.94
N THR A 44 18.27 13.46 10.87
CA THR A 44 16.98 13.14 10.26
C THR A 44 17.17 12.45 8.91
N ALA A 45 16.52 11.31 8.70
CA ALA A 45 16.39 10.69 7.39
C ALA A 45 15.16 11.25 6.65
N LEU A 46 15.39 11.78 5.45
CA LEU A 46 14.37 12.29 4.55
C LEU A 46 14.20 11.29 3.41
N ILE A 47 13.04 10.62 3.37
CA ILE A 47 12.72 9.58 2.38
C ILE A 47 11.77 10.16 1.34
N SER A 48 12.22 10.25 0.08
CA SER A 48 11.40 10.75 -1.02
C SER A 48 10.44 9.67 -1.52
N GLY A 49 9.14 9.93 -1.40
CA GLY A 49 8.10 9.01 -1.90
C GLY A 49 7.92 9.05 -3.42
N THR A 50 8.55 10.01 -4.11
CA THR A 50 8.44 10.24 -5.56
C THR A 50 9.75 10.02 -6.32
N SER A 51 10.88 9.80 -5.64
CA SER A 51 12.16 9.55 -6.29
C SER A 51 12.13 8.31 -7.20
N THR A 52 13.04 8.28 -8.17
CA THR A 52 13.35 7.13 -9.02
C THR A 52 14.71 6.51 -8.71
N GLU A 53 15.48 7.09 -7.79
CA GLU A 53 16.81 6.63 -7.45
C GLU A 53 16.75 5.35 -6.62
N THR A 54 17.71 4.45 -6.87
CA THR A 54 17.82 3.20 -6.12
C THR A 54 18.36 3.45 -4.73
N VAL A 55 17.65 2.94 -3.72
CA VAL A 55 18.11 2.99 -2.33
C VAL A 55 19.12 1.89 -2.08
N GLU A 56 20.31 2.29 -1.66
CA GLU A 56 21.37 1.38 -1.26
C GLU A 56 21.95 1.85 0.06
N ILE A 57 21.72 1.07 1.12
CA ILE A 57 22.29 1.29 2.44
C ILE A 57 23.28 0.16 2.65
N SER A 58 24.57 0.45 2.62
CA SER A 58 25.64 -0.56 2.68
C SER A 58 25.83 -1.14 4.09
N GLU A 59 25.54 -0.34 5.11
CA GLU A 59 25.68 -0.64 6.54
C GLU A 59 24.57 0.07 7.34
N ASP A 60 24.21 -0.45 8.51
CA ASP A 60 23.17 0.13 9.37
C ASP A 60 23.49 1.59 9.75
N VAL A 61 22.52 2.49 9.59
CA VAL A 61 22.65 3.93 9.89
C VAL A 61 21.67 4.33 11.00
N GLU A 62 22.18 4.71 12.16
CA GLU A 62 21.37 5.27 13.23
C GLU A 62 20.93 6.70 12.89
N VAL A 63 19.64 7.00 13.09
CA VAL A 63 19.02 8.32 12.92
C VAL A 63 18.08 8.63 14.10
N ASP A 64 17.88 9.92 14.38
CA ASP A 64 17.01 10.41 15.45
C ASP A 64 15.55 10.59 14.99
N SER A 65 15.32 10.77 13.69
CA SER A 65 13.98 10.94 13.12
C SER A 65 13.91 10.52 11.66
N ILE A 66 12.72 10.11 11.22
CA ILE A 66 12.45 9.71 9.84
C ILE A 66 11.25 10.50 9.33
N TYR A 67 11.40 11.08 8.14
CA TYR A 67 10.33 11.73 7.42
C TYR A 67 10.12 11.04 6.07
N TYR A 68 8.88 10.67 5.76
CA TYR A 68 8.53 10.00 4.52
C TYR A 68 7.56 10.84 3.70
N ASP A 69 8.06 11.43 2.62
CA ASP A 69 7.28 12.31 1.75
C ASP A 69 6.59 11.54 0.64
N ARG A 70 5.61 10.74 1.03
CA ARG A 70 4.62 10.25 0.10
C ARG A 70 3.31 10.97 0.35
N ASP A 71 2.85 11.68 -0.67
CA ASP A 71 1.55 12.33 -0.66
C ASP A 71 0.43 11.30 -0.89
N TYR A 72 -0.53 11.29 0.03
CA TYR A 72 -1.77 10.54 0.04
C TYR A 72 -3.00 11.48 -0.01
N SER A 73 -2.82 12.74 -0.39
CA SER A 73 -3.92 13.70 -0.56
C SER A 73 -4.98 13.18 -1.53
N GLY A 74 -6.24 13.15 -1.09
CA GLY A 74 -7.35 12.57 -1.85
C GLY A 74 -7.39 11.03 -1.86
N GLU A 75 -6.48 10.40 -1.12
CA GLU A 75 -6.35 8.95 -0.97
C GLU A 75 -6.56 8.47 0.48
N TRP A 76 -7.15 9.30 1.35
CA TRP A 76 -7.46 8.92 2.73
C TRP A 76 -8.29 7.63 2.79
N GLY A 77 -7.83 6.66 3.58
CA GLY A 77 -8.51 5.38 3.81
C GLY A 77 -8.36 4.40 2.66
N LYS A 78 -7.70 4.81 1.56
CA LYS A 78 -7.46 3.93 0.43
C LYS A 78 -6.12 3.22 0.59
N PRO A 79 -6.07 1.90 0.42
CA PRO A 79 -4.85 1.15 0.66
C PRO A 79 -3.77 1.47 -0.38
N GLY A 80 -2.52 1.19 -0.01
CA GLY A 80 -1.33 1.20 -0.84
C GLY A 80 -0.36 0.13 -0.36
N THR A 81 0.76 -0.03 -1.06
CA THR A 81 1.88 -0.88 -0.62
C THR A 81 3.03 -0.03 -0.08
N LEU A 82 3.82 -0.60 0.82
CA LEU A 82 4.92 0.06 1.53
C LEU A 82 6.03 -0.95 1.81
N MET A 83 7.29 -0.54 1.65
CA MET A 83 8.46 -1.26 2.19
C MET A 83 9.46 -0.20 2.64
N LEU A 84 9.99 -0.34 3.85
CA LEU A 84 10.86 0.68 4.46
C LEU A 84 12.14 0.03 5.02
N PRO A 85 13.28 0.73 5.04
CA PRO A 85 14.55 0.16 5.49
C PRO A 85 14.71 0.30 7.01
N PHE A 86 13.66 0.21 7.81
CA PHE A 86 13.75 0.30 9.26
C PHE A 86 12.58 -0.41 9.90
N ASP A 87 12.79 -0.87 11.14
CA ASP A 87 11.75 -1.44 11.98
C ASP A 87 10.98 -0.31 12.67
N PHE A 88 9.67 -0.48 12.88
CA PHE A 88 8.87 0.51 13.60
C PHE A 88 7.62 -0.10 14.25
N PRO A 89 7.25 0.30 15.48
CA PRO A 89 6.04 -0.21 16.12
C PRO A 89 4.78 0.27 15.40
N SER A 90 3.89 -0.66 15.02
CA SER A 90 2.68 -0.32 14.25
C SER A 90 1.69 0.53 15.04
N GLY A 91 1.62 0.38 16.37
CA GLY A 91 0.75 1.20 17.23
C GLY A 91 1.06 2.69 17.17
N CYS A 92 2.32 3.05 16.93
CA CYS A 92 2.78 4.43 16.79
C CYS A 92 2.24 5.15 15.54
N LEU A 93 1.74 4.38 14.56
CA LEU A 93 1.22 4.92 13.31
C LEU A 93 -0.28 5.18 13.33
N SER A 94 -1.02 4.77 14.36
CA SER A 94 -2.49 4.82 14.40
C SER A 94 -3.11 6.16 13.96
N GLU A 95 -2.50 7.29 14.31
CA GLU A 95 -2.93 8.63 13.86
C GLU A 95 -2.71 8.86 12.35
N PHE A 96 -1.64 8.30 11.80
CA PHE A 96 -1.15 8.53 10.44
C PHE A 96 -1.61 7.45 9.45
N GLY A 97 -1.90 6.25 9.91
CA GLY A 97 -2.37 5.13 9.10
C GLY A 97 -2.33 3.78 9.82
N GLN A 98 -2.75 2.74 9.10
CA GLN A 98 -2.74 1.35 9.55
C GLN A 98 -1.80 0.54 8.65
N ILE A 99 -1.03 -0.37 9.25
CA ILE A 99 -0.17 -1.30 8.52
C ILE A 99 -0.83 -2.68 8.53
N TYR A 100 -0.76 -3.37 7.40
CA TYR A 100 -1.27 -4.72 7.26
C TYR A 100 -0.20 -5.64 6.67
N GLU A 101 -0.11 -6.84 7.20
CA GLU A 101 0.69 -7.91 6.62
C GLU A 101 -0.17 -8.80 5.72
N MET A 102 0.41 -9.25 4.61
CA MET A 102 -0.21 -10.30 3.80
C MET A 102 -0.13 -11.63 4.57
N THR A 103 -1.27 -12.29 4.74
CA THR A 103 -1.37 -13.58 5.45
C THR A 103 -1.62 -14.75 4.52
N GLY A 104 -2.15 -14.51 3.32
CA GLY A 104 -2.42 -15.56 2.35
C GLY A 104 -2.87 -15.02 1.00
N ILE A 105 -2.82 -15.91 0.00
CA ILE A 105 -3.42 -15.72 -1.30
C ILE A 105 -4.00 -17.06 -1.76
N ALA A 106 -5.26 -17.06 -2.13
CA ALA A 106 -5.98 -18.25 -2.55
C ALA A 106 -7.13 -17.89 -3.48
N ILE A 107 -7.70 -18.90 -4.13
CA ILE A 107 -8.98 -18.75 -4.83
C ILE A 107 -10.08 -18.79 -3.77
N ASN A 108 -10.92 -17.76 -3.76
CA ASN A 108 -12.12 -17.71 -2.93
C ASN A 108 -13.12 -18.77 -3.44
N GLY A 109 -13.45 -19.75 -2.61
CA GLY A 109 -14.32 -20.87 -3.02
C GLY A 109 -15.78 -20.51 -3.31
N THR A 110 -16.21 -19.27 -3.05
CA THR A 110 -17.57 -18.80 -3.36
C THR A 110 -17.63 -17.98 -4.64
N SER A 111 -16.66 -17.08 -4.85
CA SER A 111 -16.60 -16.23 -6.05
C SER A 111 -15.74 -16.81 -7.17
N GLU A 112 -14.97 -17.87 -6.89
CA GLU A 112 -13.96 -18.46 -7.79
C GLU A 112 -12.91 -17.44 -8.27
N THR A 113 -12.70 -16.36 -7.50
CA THR A 113 -11.72 -15.31 -7.79
C THR A 113 -10.51 -15.42 -6.88
N TRP A 114 -9.33 -15.04 -7.39
CA TRP A 114 -8.14 -14.91 -6.56
C TRP A 114 -8.30 -13.75 -5.56
N GLN A 115 -7.99 -14.03 -4.30
CA GLN A 115 -8.07 -13.11 -3.19
C GLN A 115 -6.79 -13.18 -2.35
N ILE A 116 -6.33 -12.03 -1.90
CA ILE A 116 -5.30 -11.86 -0.88
C ILE A 116 -5.98 -11.52 0.44
N ASP A 117 -5.58 -12.19 1.50
CA ASP A 117 -5.94 -11.80 2.87
C ASP A 117 -4.80 -10.98 3.47
N ALA A 118 -5.15 -9.81 4.00
CA ALA A 118 -4.23 -8.90 4.67
C ALA A 118 -4.74 -8.58 6.07
N LYS A 119 -3.91 -8.84 7.09
CA LYS A 119 -4.27 -8.64 8.50
C LYS A 119 -3.64 -7.38 9.06
N GLN A 120 -4.43 -6.56 9.74
CA GLN A 120 -3.94 -5.38 10.43
C GLN A 120 -2.93 -5.80 11.51
N MET A 121 -1.79 -5.11 11.54
CA MET A 121 -0.83 -5.27 12.61
C MET A 121 -1.38 -4.63 13.88
N GLY A 122 -1.31 -5.37 14.99
CA GLY A 122 -1.92 -4.91 16.23
C GLY A 122 -1.19 -3.74 16.88
N SER A 123 -1.79 -3.19 17.93
CA SER A 123 -1.19 -2.07 18.68
C SER A 123 0.21 -2.35 19.26
N ASN A 124 0.49 -3.61 19.61
CA ASN A 124 1.80 -4.09 20.07
C ASN A 124 2.65 -4.73 18.96
N GLY A 125 2.20 -4.63 17.69
CA GLY A 125 2.94 -5.14 16.55
C GLY A 125 4.13 -4.25 16.17
N GLU A 126 5.04 -4.82 15.40
CA GLU A 126 6.18 -4.12 14.82
C GLU A 126 6.33 -4.58 13.38
N PHE A 127 6.37 -3.64 12.44
CA PHE A 127 6.73 -3.98 11.07
C PHE A 127 8.26 -3.92 10.93
N SER A 128 8.81 -4.84 10.16
CA SER A 128 10.25 -5.01 10.02
C SER A 128 10.78 -4.31 8.78
N ALA A 129 12.03 -3.89 8.86
CA ALA A 129 12.80 -3.39 7.74
C ALA A 129 12.81 -4.39 6.58
N ASN A 130 12.97 -3.90 5.35
CA ASN A 130 13.16 -4.71 4.15
C ASN A 130 11.99 -5.69 3.87
N ARG A 131 10.79 -5.44 4.42
CA ARG A 131 9.60 -6.27 4.21
C ARG A 131 8.45 -5.45 3.60
N PRO A 132 7.77 -5.96 2.56
CA PRO A 132 6.60 -5.30 2.00
C PRO A 132 5.37 -5.54 2.87
N TYR A 133 4.60 -4.48 3.03
CA TYR A 133 3.34 -4.40 3.76
C TYR A 133 2.30 -3.66 2.92
N PHE A 134 1.05 -3.75 3.33
CA PHE A 134 0.04 -2.78 2.92
C PHE A 134 -0.06 -1.66 3.95
N VAL A 135 -0.50 -0.50 3.48
CA VAL A 135 -0.72 0.66 4.30
C VAL A 135 -2.03 1.32 3.93
N ARG A 136 -2.82 1.71 4.93
CA ARG A 136 -4.03 2.51 4.77
C ARG A 136 -3.79 3.85 5.49
N PRO A 137 -3.49 4.94 4.78
CA PRO A 137 -3.19 6.22 5.40
C PRO A 137 -4.45 6.82 6.03
N ASN A 138 -4.29 7.48 7.17
CA ASN A 138 -5.33 8.24 7.88
C ASN A 138 -5.18 9.76 7.69
N LYS A 139 -4.12 10.19 7.02
CA LYS A 139 -3.75 11.57 6.73
C LYS A 139 -3.20 11.68 5.32
N ASN A 140 -2.96 12.89 4.85
CA ASN A 140 -2.31 13.13 3.57
C ASN A 140 -0.85 12.67 3.54
N GLN A 141 -0.23 12.41 4.69
CA GLN A 141 1.14 11.95 4.81
C GLN A 141 1.27 10.99 5.99
N ILE A 142 2.21 10.06 5.88
CA ILE A 142 2.56 9.15 6.98
C ILE A 142 3.80 9.69 7.66
N ASN A 143 3.70 9.91 8.96
CA ASN A 143 4.81 10.35 9.78
C ASN A 143 5.26 9.23 10.72
N PHE A 144 6.57 9.14 10.95
CA PHE A 144 7.19 8.19 11.86
C PHE A 144 7.69 8.94 13.09
N PRO A 145 6.83 9.13 14.12
CA PRO A 145 7.14 10.01 15.22
C PRO A 145 8.32 9.51 16.06
N ALA A 146 9.35 10.35 16.18
CA ALA A 146 10.54 10.08 16.98
C ALA A 146 10.23 9.82 18.46
N TRP A 147 9.15 10.40 19.01
CA TRP A 147 8.76 10.17 20.40
C TRP A 147 8.32 8.73 20.67
N CYS A 148 8.00 7.95 19.63
CA CYS A 148 7.46 6.61 19.80
C CYS A 148 8.53 5.51 19.68
N ALA A 149 9.36 5.56 18.63
CA ALA A 149 10.45 4.60 18.44
C ALA A 149 11.79 5.07 19.05
N GLY A 150 11.89 6.35 19.46
CA GLY A 150 13.18 6.93 19.84
C GLY A 150 14.13 6.98 18.65
N LYS A 151 15.40 6.61 18.88
CA LYS A 151 16.39 6.43 17.82
C LYS A 151 16.01 5.24 16.95
N THR A 152 15.99 5.44 15.63
CA THR A 152 15.68 4.40 14.67
C THR A 152 16.94 4.04 13.88
N THR A 153 17.11 2.76 13.58
CA THR A 153 18.22 2.30 12.72
C THR A 153 17.68 2.02 11.32
N MET A 154 18.17 2.76 10.33
CA MET A 154 17.99 2.37 8.94
C MET A 154 18.89 1.16 8.65
N LYS A 155 18.27 0.03 8.37
CA LYS A 155 18.93 -1.25 8.12
C LYS A 155 19.57 -1.28 6.73
N LYS A 156 20.69 -1.98 6.65
CA LYS A 156 21.30 -2.39 5.37
C LYS A 156 20.23 -2.96 4.43
N THR A 157 20.26 -2.53 3.16
CA THR A 157 19.35 -3.08 2.15
C THR A 157 19.78 -4.51 1.76
N VAL A 158 18.81 -5.41 1.58
CA VAL A 158 19.06 -6.83 1.23
C VAL A 158 18.92 -7.11 -0.28
N GLY A 159 19.11 -6.08 -1.10
CA GLY A 159 18.93 -6.10 -2.55
C GLY A 159 17.94 -5.05 -3.05
N ALA A 160 17.76 -4.98 -4.37
CA ALA A 160 16.84 -4.03 -5.01
C ALA A 160 15.36 -4.42 -4.79
N ASP A 161 15.06 -5.71 -4.62
CA ASP A 161 13.75 -6.21 -4.22
C ASP A 161 13.84 -7.29 -3.13
N THR A 162 12.83 -7.36 -2.26
CA THR A 162 12.74 -8.38 -1.20
C THR A 162 11.50 -9.23 -1.42
N LYS A 163 11.60 -10.55 -1.19
CA LYS A 163 10.61 -11.52 -1.66
C LYS A 163 9.98 -12.28 -0.50
N PHE A 164 8.66 -12.21 -0.39
CA PHE A 164 7.88 -12.94 0.61
C PHE A 164 6.98 -13.95 -0.10
N LYS A 165 7.26 -15.25 0.10
CA LYS A 165 6.63 -16.34 -0.63
C LYS A 165 5.32 -16.79 0.01
N PHE A 166 4.32 -16.99 -0.83
CA PHE A 166 3.01 -17.55 -0.52
C PHE A 166 2.68 -18.59 -1.61
N ASP A 167 3.15 -19.82 -1.42
CA ASP A 167 3.10 -20.90 -2.41
C ASP A 167 3.74 -20.52 -3.77
N ASN A 168 2.93 -20.39 -4.82
CA ASN A 168 3.37 -19.95 -6.14
C ASN A 168 3.45 -18.43 -6.29
N TRP A 169 3.10 -17.67 -5.25
CA TRP A 169 3.10 -16.21 -5.29
C TRP A 169 4.23 -15.62 -4.46
N GLU A 170 4.69 -14.44 -4.87
CA GLU A 170 5.67 -13.65 -4.15
C GLU A 170 5.16 -12.22 -4.01
N PHE A 171 5.00 -11.76 -2.77
CA PHE A 171 4.84 -10.34 -2.49
C PHE A 171 6.22 -9.71 -2.41
N ARG A 172 6.53 -8.82 -3.34
CA ARG A 172 7.85 -8.25 -3.50
C ARG A 172 7.85 -6.76 -3.20
N GLY A 173 8.71 -6.30 -2.30
CA GLY A 173 8.97 -4.87 -2.09
C GLY A 173 10.16 -4.42 -2.91
N MET A 174 10.24 -3.14 -3.30
CA MET A 174 11.39 -2.60 -4.03
C MET A 174 12.01 -1.34 -3.44
N TYR A 175 13.32 -1.24 -3.58
CA TYR A 175 14.14 -0.07 -3.31
C TYR A 175 14.61 0.67 -4.57
N SER A 176 14.37 0.12 -5.76
CA SER A 176 14.67 0.76 -7.04
C SER A 176 13.40 1.22 -7.76
N TYR A 177 13.57 2.02 -8.81
CA TYR A 177 12.53 2.22 -9.82
C TYR A 177 12.60 1.06 -10.83
N LYS A 178 11.43 0.59 -11.29
CA LYS A 178 11.34 -0.40 -12.38
C LYS A 178 10.20 -0.01 -13.31
N THR A 179 10.45 -0.15 -14.60
CA THR A 179 9.43 -0.16 -15.65
C THR A 179 9.41 -1.54 -16.27
N TRP A 180 8.22 -2.06 -16.57
CA TRP A 180 8.05 -3.26 -17.37
C TRP A 180 7.86 -2.85 -18.82
N GLU A 181 8.86 -3.08 -19.65
CA GLU A 181 8.83 -2.73 -21.08
C GLU A 181 8.25 -3.87 -21.92
N GLU A 182 7.90 -3.57 -23.17
CA GLU A 182 7.48 -4.60 -24.13
C GLU A 182 8.53 -5.71 -24.25
N GLY A 183 8.09 -6.97 -24.17
CA GLY A 183 8.97 -8.13 -24.20
C GLY A 183 9.61 -8.51 -22.85
N ASP A 184 9.33 -7.78 -21.75
CA ASP A 184 9.80 -8.18 -20.42
C ASP A 184 9.21 -9.56 -20.02
N PRO A 185 10.04 -10.55 -19.63
CA PRO A 185 9.60 -11.90 -19.25
C PRO A 185 8.75 -11.97 -17.97
N ASP A 186 8.61 -10.86 -17.25
CA ASP A 186 7.70 -10.68 -16.13
C ASP A 186 6.27 -10.30 -16.57
N ILE A 187 6.08 -9.79 -17.80
CA ILE A 187 4.74 -9.47 -18.31
C ILE A 187 3.90 -10.75 -18.33
N GLY A 188 2.62 -10.63 -17.96
CA GLY A 188 1.68 -11.74 -17.87
C GLY A 188 1.58 -12.38 -16.48
N ARG A 189 2.63 -12.27 -15.66
CA ARG A 189 2.71 -12.89 -14.32
C ARG A 189 2.94 -11.92 -13.17
N VAL A 190 3.21 -10.65 -13.46
CA VAL A 190 3.39 -9.60 -12.47
C VAL A 190 2.14 -8.77 -12.33
N TYR A 191 1.84 -8.36 -11.10
CA TYR A 191 0.70 -7.54 -10.76
C TYR A 191 1.14 -6.30 -9.97
N GLY A 192 0.74 -5.14 -10.47
CA GLY A 192 0.94 -3.85 -9.82
C GLY A 192 -0.25 -3.49 -8.95
N PHE A 193 0.01 -2.86 -7.81
CA PHE A 193 -1.05 -2.39 -6.93
C PHE A 193 -1.70 -1.12 -7.50
N ALA A 194 -3.00 -1.16 -7.76
CA ALA A 194 -3.77 -0.06 -8.31
C ALA A 194 -3.96 1.03 -7.26
N ALA A 195 -3.10 2.06 -7.30
CA ALA A 195 -3.22 3.23 -6.44
C ALA A 195 -4.41 4.14 -6.81
N LYS A 196 -5.02 3.98 -7.99
CA LYS A 196 -6.20 4.74 -8.43
C LYS A 196 -7.12 3.83 -9.23
N ALA A 197 -8.42 4.13 -9.17
CA ALA A 197 -9.37 3.49 -10.06
C ALA A 197 -9.06 3.90 -11.52
N LYS A 198 -9.12 2.94 -12.44
CA LYS A 198 -8.86 3.18 -13.86
C LYS A 198 -9.56 2.15 -14.72
N GLU A 199 -9.88 2.50 -15.94
CA GLU A 199 -10.35 1.53 -16.92
C GLU A 199 -9.14 0.87 -17.61
N VAL A 200 -9.13 -0.45 -17.70
CA VAL A 200 -8.14 -1.24 -18.45
C VAL A 200 -8.91 -2.27 -19.27
N ASP A 201 -8.78 -2.21 -20.60
CA ASP A 201 -9.45 -3.12 -21.54
C ASP A 201 -10.97 -3.21 -21.36
N GLY A 202 -11.64 -2.07 -21.13
CA GLY A 202 -13.08 -2.02 -20.87
C GLY A 202 -13.49 -2.52 -19.48
N LYS A 203 -12.54 -2.88 -18.60
CA LYS A 203 -12.79 -3.28 -17.22
C LYS A 203 -12.42 -2.17 -16.25
N GLN A 204 -13.33 -1.85 -15.33
CA GLN A 204 -13.06 -0.91 -14.24
C GLN A 204 -12.20 -1.60 -13.17
N ILE A 205 -10.95 -1.17 -13.08
CA ILE A 205 -10.03 -1.51 -11.99
C ILE A 205 -10.32 -0.62 -10.80
N GLN A 206 -10.46 -1.22 -9.62
CA GLN A 206 -10.64 -0.49 -8.39
C GLN A 206 -9.30 -0.15 -7.74
N GLN A 207 -9.24 0.99 -7.07
CA GLN A 207 -8.12 1.30 -6.18
C GLN A 207 -8.06 0.25 -5.08
N GLY A 208 -6.87 -0.28 -4.81
CA GLY A 208 -6.67 -1.31 -3.80
C GLY A 208 -6.57 -2.75 -4.32
N GLN A 209 -6.73 -2.96 -5.63
CA GLN A 209 -6.56 -4.26 -6.27
C GLN A 209 -5.15 -4.42 -6.84
N PHE A 210 -4.69 -5.66 -6.95
CA PHE A 210 -3.54 -6.00 -7.79
C PHE A 210 -4.03 -6.24 -9.22
N VAL A 211 -3.37 -5.65 -10.21
CA VAL A 211 -3.73 -5.78 -11.62
C VAL A 211 -2.54 -6.24 -12.42
N LYS A 212 -2.78 -7.20 -13.31
CA LYS A 212 -1.76 -7.74 -14.20
C LYS A 212 -1.10 -6.60 -14.97
N VAL A 213 0.23 -6.54 -14.88
CA VAL A 213 1.05 -5.49 -15.48
C VAL A 213 1.07 -5.65 -16.99
N LYS A 214 1.06 -4.49 -17.68
CA LYS A 214 1.31 -4.35 -19.12
C LYS A 214 2.57 -3.53 -19.36
N ALA A 215 3.07 -3.58 -20.58
CA ALA A 215 4.16 -2.72 -21.02
C ALA A 215 3.89 -1.25 -20.68
N GLY A 216 4.93 -0.55 -20.21
CA GLY A 216 4.88 0.84 -19.75
C GLY A 216 4.39 1.03 -18.30
N ALA A 217 3.97 -0.03 -17.61
CA ALA A 217 3.71 0.09 -16.17
C ALA A 217 5.03 0.28 -15.41
N TYR A 218 4.97 1.00 -14.29
CA TYR A 218 6.14 1.25 -13.46
C TYR A 218 5.81 1.17 -11.97
N ILE A 219 6.86 1.06 -11.18
CA ILE A 219 6.83 1.07 -9.72
C ILE A 219 8.02 1.88 -9.19
N ARG A 220 7.77 2.69 -8.15
CA ARG A 220 8.79 3.51 -7.48
C ARG A 220 9.37 2.79 -6.26
N PRO A 221 10.53 3.22 -5.74
CA PRO A 221 11.04 2.78 -4.45
C PRO A 221 10.00 2.86 -3.31
N PHE A 222 10.19 2.01 -2.31
CA PHE A 222 9.34 1.86 -1.13
C PHE A 222 7.91 1.39 -1.44
N ARG A 223 7.72 0.63 -2.54
CA ARG A 223 6.43 0.05 -2.94
C ARG A 223 6.57 -1.46 -3.09
N GLY A 224 5.42 -2.13 -3.04
CA GLY A 224 5.30 -3.56 -3.30
C GLY A 224 4.45 -3.91 -4.51
N TYR A 225 4.77 -5.03 -5.13
CA TYR A 225 4.08 -5.66 -6.26
C TYR A 225 4.02 -7.18 -6.06
N LEU A 226 3.13 -7.86 -6.79
CA LEU A 226 2.94 -9.30 -6.66
C LEU A 226 3.46 -10.03 -7.90
N VAL A 227 4.07 -11.18 -7.72
CA VAL A 227 4.62 -12.00 -8.81
C VAL A 227 4.17 -13.44 -8.68
N TYR A 228 3.69 -14.03 -9.77
CA TYR A 228 3.51 -15.48 -9.85
C TYR A 228 4.83 -16.15 -10.28
N ASN A 229 5.32 -17.08 -9.47
CA ASN A 229 6.55 -17.82 -9.71
C ASN A 229 6.27 -19.10 -10.51
N LYS A 230 6.64 -19.04 -11.80
CA LYS A 230 6.48 -20.11 -12.80
C LYS A 230 7.14 -21.43 -12.40
N SER A 231 8.30 -21.39 -11.74
CA SER A 231 9.09 -22.59 -11.44
C SER A 231 8.43 -23.50 -10.40
N ASN A 232 7.74 -22.90 -9.42
CA ASN A 232 6.98 -23.66 -8.42
C ASN A 232 5.71 -24.29 -9.03
N ALA A 233 5.08 -23.61 -9.99
CA ALA A 233 3.88 -24.08 -10.67
C ALA A 233 4.16 -25.29 -11.58
N LEU A 234 5.23 -25.24 -12.38
CA LEU A 234 5.63 -26.35 -13.28
C LEU A 234 6.09 -27.60 -12.52
N THR A 235 6.57 -27.45 -11.29
CA THR A 235 6.93 -28.61 -10.46
C THR A 235 5.67 -29.34 -9.94
N LYS A 236 4.52 -28.64 -9.86
CA LYS A 236 3.22 -29.21 -9.45
C LYS A 236 2.34 -29.62 -10.63
N ALA A 237 2.43 -28.94 -11.77
CA ALA A 237 1.70 -29.27 -12.98
C ALA A 237 2.46 -30.36 -13.74
N GLY A 238 1.82 -31.52 -13.97
CA GLY A 238 2.45 -32.67 -14.64
C GLY A 238 3.04 -32.34 -16.02
N ALA A 239 3.81 -33.28 -16.58
CA ALA A 239 4.76 -33.14 -17.69
C ALA A 239 4.29 -32.46 -19.01
N ASN A 240 3.02 -32.09 -19.15
CA ASN A 240 2.43 -31.48 -20.34
C ASN A 240 1.95 -30.02 -20.18
N ALA A 241 2.13 -29.38 -19.01
CA ALA A 241 1.78 -27.97 -18.84
C ALA A 241 2.84 -27.05 -19.47
N THR A 242 2.44 -26.20 -20.43
CA THR A 242 3.31 -25.16 -20.99
C THR A 242 3.17 -23.86 -20.19
N ILE A 243 4.22 -23.04 -20.17
CA ILE A 243 4.24 -21.76 -19.44
C ILE A 243 3.13 -20.82 -19.93
N ALA A 244 2.87 -20.80 -21.24
CA ALA A 244 1.85 -19.94 -21.84
C ALA A 244 0.42 -20.29 -21.36
N ALA A 245 0.10 -21.59 -21.23
CA ALA A 245 -1.20 -22.03 -20.74
C ALA A 245 -1.44 -21.62 -19.28
N ILE A 246 -0.41 -21.69 -18.43
CA ILE A 246 -0.51 -21.25 -17.03
C ILE A 246 -0.75 -19.74 -16.93
N GLU A 247 -0.16 -18.94 -17.83
CA GLU A 247 -0.33 -17.48 -17.85
C GLU A 247 -1.71 -17.02 -18.34
N GLU A 248 -2.29 -17.74 -19.30
CA GLU A 248 -3.67 -17.53 -19.78
C GLU A 248 -4.70 -17.76 -18.65
N ASP A 249 -4.44 -18.72 -17.76
CA ASP A 249 -5.32 -19.04 -16.63
C ASP A 249 -5.20 -18.06 -15.44
N LEU A 250 -4.16 -17.22 -15.41
CA LEU A 250 -3.99 -16.24 -14.33
C LEU A 250 -4.99 -15.07 -14.47
N PRO A 251 -5.62 -14.61 -13.37
CA PRO A 251 -6.68 -13.60 -13.43
C PRO A 251 -6.14 -12.25 -13.90
N SER A 252 -6.99 -11.39 -14.47
CA SER A 252 -6.58 -10.01 -14.82
C SER A 252 -6.35 -9.12 -13.59
N SER A 253 -6.99 -9.44 -12.47
CA SER A 253 -6.90 -8.71 -11.21
C SER A 253 -7.08 -9.64 -10.01
N ILE A 254 -6.53 -9.25 -8.87
CA ILE A 254 -6.60 -9.98 -7.59
C ILE A 254 -7.09 -9.00 -6.54
N GLU A 255 -8.11 -9.41 -5.79
CA GLU A 255 -8.70 -8.60 -4.73
C GLU A 255 -7.88 -8.71 -3.44
N VAL A 256 -7.89 -7.66 -2.62
CA VAL A 256 -7.27 -7.66 -1.29
C VAL A 256 -8.35 -7.43 -0.24
N VAL A 257 -8.49 -8.38 0.67
CA VAL A 257 -9.40 -8.30 1.81
C VAL A 257 -8.60 -7.90 3.05
N PHE A 258 -9.00 -6.79 3.65
CA PHE A 258 -8.36 -6.24 4.84
C PHE A 258 -9.13 -6.65 6.09
N HIS A 259 -8.45 -7.33 7.00
CA HIS A 259 -8.96 -7.72 8.32
C HIS A 259 -8.45 -6.75 9.37
N ASP A 260 -9.33 -5.88 9.87
CA ASP A 260 -9.01 -4.96 10.98
C ASP A 260 -9.14 -5.70 12.33
N GLU A 261 -8.60 -5.12 13.40
CA GLU A 261 -8.69 -5.72 14.76
C GLU A 261 -10.14 -5.94 15.23
N GLU A 262 -11.10 -5.11 14.79
CA GLU A 262 -12.51 -5.19 15.17
C GLU A 262 -13.39 -6.06 14.23
N GLY A 263 -12.80 -6.61 13.15
CA GLY A 263 -13.49 -7.39 12.12
C GLY A 263 -13.09 -6.98 10.68
N THR A 264 -13.55 -7.73 9.69
CA THR A 264 -13.23 -7.48 8.26
C THR A 264 -13.88 -6.19 7.77
N THR A 265 -13.08 -5.20 7.34
CA THR A 265 -13.60 -3.97 6.74
C THR A 265 -13.15 -3.84 5.29
N ALA A 266 -14.16 -3.83 4.42
CA ALA A 266 -14.13 -3.60 2.97
C ALA A 266 -13.68 -4.79 2.11
N ILE A 267 -14.68 -5.56 1.66
CA ILE A 267 -14.60 -6.30 0.39
C ILE A 267 -14.96 -5.29 -0.71
N TYR A 268 -13.97 -4.84 -1.46
CA TYR A 268 -14.19 -4.03 -2.66
C TYR A 268 -14.60 -4.97 -3.81
N MET A 269 -15.82 -5.53 -3.76
CA MET A 269 -16.27 -6.53 -4.73
C MET A 269 -16.58 -5.88 -6.09
N LEU A 270 -16.06 -6.46 -7.17
CA LEU A 270 -16.60 -6.30 -8.52
C LEU A 270 -17.61 -7.43 -8.75
N ASN A 271 -18.81 -7.16 -9.28
CA ASN A 271 -19.66 -8.24 -9.79
C ASN A 271 -19.18 -8.61 -11.21
N PRO A 272 -18.54 -9.78 -11.43
CA PRO A 272 -17.93 -10.12 -12.72
C PRO A 272 -18.97 -10.36 -13.84
N ARG A 273 -20.26 -10.51 -13.50
CA ARG A 273 -21.34 -10.75 -14.47
C ARG A 273 -21.99 -9.46 -14.99
N THR A 274 -22.01 -8.39 -14.19
CA THR A 274 -22.68 -7.13 -14.57
C THR A 274 -21.73 -5.96 -14.79
N GLY A 275 -20.45 -6.09 -14.39
CA GLY A 275 -19.50 -4.98 -14.45
C GLY A 275 -19.85 -3.82 -13.51
N GLU A 276 -20.84 -4.02 -12.63
CA GLU A 276 -21.27 -3.02 -11.67
C GLU A 276 -20.44 -3.12 -10.37
N PHE A 277 -20.19 -1.95 -9.80
CA PHE A 277 -19.62 -1.78 -8.47
C PHE A 277 -20.48 -2.49 -7.43
N SER A 278 -19.88 -3.31 -6.59
CA SER A 278 -20.38 -3.42 -5.23
C SER A 278 -19.70 -2.32 -4.41
N THR A 279 -20.18 -1.08 -4.56
CA THR A 279 -20.42 -0.32 -3.33
C THR A 279 -21.33 -1.21 -2.51
N ALA A 280 -20.91 -1.67 -1.34
CA ALA A 280 -21.65 -2.63 -0.52
C ALA A 280 -23.16 -2.35 -0.59
N ASN A 281 -23.88 -3.05 -1.49
CA ASN A 281 -25.25 -2.70 -1.82
C ASN A 281 -26.10 -3.28 -0.71
N GLY A 282 -26.82 -2.40 -0.02
CA GLY A 282 -27.58 -2.75 1.16
C GLY A 282 -26.99 -2.20 2.45
N TRP A 283 -27.58 -2.64 3.55
CA TRP A 283 -27.28 -2.12 4.87
C TRP A 283 -26.24 -2.99 5.54
N TYR A 284 -25.28 -2.36 6.22
CA TYR A 284 -24.25 -3.04 6.99
C TYR A 284 -24.17 -2.38 8.36
N ASP A 285 -23.92 -3.17 9.39
CA ASP A 285 -23.62 -2.61 10.71
C ASP A 285 -22.20 -2.01 10.77
N MET A 286 -21.86 -1.36 11.89
CA MET A 286 -20.52 -0.80 12.09
C MET A 286 -19.39 -1.83 12.07
N LYS A 287 -19.74 -3.13 12.15
CA LYS A 287 -18.80 -4.26 12.11
C LYS A 287 -18.73 -4.90 10.72
N GLY A 288 -19.32 -4.27 9.70
CA GLY A 288 -19.27 -4.75 8.31
C GLY A 288 -20.16 -5.95 8.02
N ARG A 289 -21.05 -6.35 8.93
CA ARG A 289 -21.99 -7.46 8.68
C ARG A 289 -23.16 -6.99 7.84
N LYS A 290 -23.46 -7.72 6.77
CA LYS A 290 -24.60 -7.44 5.89
C LYS A 290 -25.92 -7.64 6.64
N LEU A 291 -26.83 -6.69 6.48
CA LEU A 291 -28.18 -6.70 7.01
C LEU A 291 -29.15 -6.93 5.85
N ASP A 292 -30.09 -7.85 6.03
CA ASP A 292 -31.07 -8.21 4.99
C ASP A 292 -32.05 -7.08 4.67
N LYS A 293 -32.18 -6.09 5.56
CA LYS A 293 -33.09 -4.95 5.43
C LYS A 293 -32.54 -3.71 6.12
N LYS A 294 -33.17 -2.56 5.85
CA LYS A 294 -32.90 -1.30 6.55
C LYS A 294 -33.02 -1.51 8.07
N PRO A 295 -31.98 -1.21 8.86
CA PRO A 295 -32.02 -1.32 10.30
C PRO A 295 -33.02 -0.33 10.89
N THR A 296 -33.80 -0.80 11.86
CA THR A 296 -34.84 -0.05 12.57
C THR A 296 -34.38 0.41 13.95
N VAL A 297 -33.26 -0.12 14.46
CA VAL A 297 -32.69 0.22 15.76
C VAL A 297 -31.81 1.46 15.62
N LYS A 298 -31.93 2.41 16.56
CA LYS A 298 -31.09 3.62 16.60
C LYS A 298 -29.62 3.24 16.65
N GLY A 299 -28.82 3.86 15.80
CA GLY A 299 -27.41 3.53 15.68
C GLY A 299 -26.79 4.05 14.40
N THR A 300 -25.49 3.78 14.25
CA THR A 300 -24.74 4.10 13.04
C THR A 300 -24.61 2.86 12.19
N TYR A 301 -24.75 3.01 10.88
CA TYR A 301 -24.70 1.93 9.89
C TYR A 301 -23.96 2.41 8.64
N PHE A 302 -23.60 1.47 7.76
CA PHE A 302 -23.18 1.78 6.40
C PHE A 302 -24.30 1.40 5.43
N ASN A 303 -24.64 2.31 4.51
CA ASN A 303 -25.56 2.05 3.42
C ASN A 303 -24.90 2.50 2.11
N ASN A 304 -24.71 1.57 1.18
CA ASN A 304 -24.06 1.83 -0.11
C ASN A 304 -22.71 2.57 0.05
N GLY A 305 -21.90 2.13 1.02
CA GLY A 305 -20.58 2.70 1.31
C GLY A 305 -20.58 4.06 2.04
N LYS A 306 -21.74 4.58 2.46
CA LYS A 306 -21.84 5.83 3.24
C LYS A 306 -22.28 5.56 4.66
N LYS A 307 -21.66 6.25 5.62
CA LYS A 307 -22.07 6.24 7.03
C LYS A 307 -23.43 6.93 7.17
N VAL A 308 -24.41 6.23 7.73
CA VAL A 308 -25.78 6.70 7.95
C VAL A 308 -26.15 6.49 9.42
N VAL A 309 -26.72 7.52 10.04
CA VAL A 309 -27.23 7.44 11.42
C VAL A 309 -28.74 7.27 11.38
N ILE A 310 -29.24 6.16 11.92
CA ILE A 310 -30.66 5.93 12.16
C ILE A 310 -30.97 6.54 13.54
N LYS A 311 -31.85 7.55 13.56
CA LYS A 311 -32.26 8.29 14.77
C LYS A 311 -33.56 7.79 15.36
#